data_AF-A0A9D6FPW0-F1
#
_entry.id   AF-A0A9D6FPW0-F1
#
_cell.length_a   1.000
_cell.length_b   1.000
_cell.length_c   1.000
_cell.angle_alpha   90.00
_cell.angle_beta   90.00
_cell.angle_gamma   90.00
#
_symmetry.space_group_name_H-M   'P 1'
#
loop_
_entity.id
_entity.type
_entity.pdbx_description
1 polymer ?
#
loop_
_entity_poly.entity_id
_entity_poly.type
_entity_poly.pdbx_seq_one_letter_code
_entity_poly.pdbx_strand_id
1 'polypeptide(L)'
;MPPEKKIARRQIVVDTSFQLQFLRIWLLVGTATVLLSGGVYFVVRRMSGVQPIHPLVLKVLLGMSVFILLFCALMGTFSIILAHRVAGAAYRIEKSLDRMIEGEVGEPVVLRKGDYLTRIAERLNLLQEKARVRGETMHEIARLLSELKGRVSTADHGAIDRLIERTRTVSPV
;
A
#
# COMPACT_ATOMS: atom_id res chain seq x y z
N MET A 1 -6.24 42.23 14.28
CA MET A 1 -6.18 40.80 13.92
C MET A 1 -5.32 40.66 12.66
N PRO A 2 -4.14 40.05 12.72
CA PRO A 2 -3.33 39.82 11.53
C PRO A 2 -3.88 38.63 10.71
N PRO A 3 -3.80 38.67 9.37
CA PRO A 3 -4.39 37.66 8.51
C PRO A 3 -3.62 36.33 8.55
N GLU A 4 -4.37 35.24 8.65
CA GLU A 4 -3.90 33.87 8.68
C GLU A 4 -3.24 33.49 7.34
N LYS A 5 -1.91 33.31 7.36
CA LYS A 5 -1.11 32.97 6.19
C LYS A 5 -1.36 31.51 5.81
N LYS A 6 -2.21 31.27 4.81
CA LYS A 6 -2.43 29.94 4.22
C LYS A 6 -1.11 29.41 3.64
N ILE A 7 -0.47 28.49 4.35
CA ILE A 7 0.72 27.77 3.87
C ILE A 7 0.27 26.79 2.79
N ALA A 8 0.37 27.21 1.52
CA ALA A 8 0.20 26.32 0.38
C ALA A 8 1.35 25.31 0.36
N ARG A 9 1.08 24.06 0.74
CA ARG A 9 2.07 22.97 0.70
C ARG A 9 2.41 22.65 -0.76
N ARG A 10 3.46 23.31 -1.29
CA ARG A 10 4.07 23.02 -2.58
C ARG A 10 5.12 21.91 -2.41
N GLN A 11 4.69 20.66 -2.54
CA GLN A 11 5.59 19.56 -2.84
C GLN A 11 4.92 18.75 -3.97
N ILE A 12 5.20 19.14 -5.21
CA ILE A 12 4.68 18.51 -6.44
C ILE A 12 5.64 17.41 -6.93
N VAL A 13 6.57 16.99 -6.07
CA VAL A 13 7.54 15.92 -6.37
C VAL A 13 7.45 14.91 -5.24
N VAL A 14 6.54 13.94 -5.38
CA VAL A 14 6.27 12.92 -4.36
C VAL A 14 7.05 11.63 -4.64
N ASP A 15 7.53 11.38 -5.87
CA ASP A 15 8.41 10.23 -6.13
C ASP A 15 9.24 10.39 -7.41
N THR A 16 10.42 10.98 -7.29
CA THR A 16 11.39 11.13 -8.40
C THR A 16 11.92 9.78 -8.89
N SER A 17 11.90 8.76 -8.02
CA SER A 17 12.38 7.40 -8.25
C SER A 17 11.59 6.69 -9.35
N PHE A 18 10.25 6.67 -9.23
CA PHE A 18 9.36 6.06 -10.20
C PHE A 18 9.35 6.83 -11.52
N GLN A 19 9.27 8.15 -11.47
CA GLN A 19 9.29 8.98 -12.69
C GLN A 19 10.57 8.77 -13.51
N LEU A 20 11.74 8.64 -12.88
CA LEU A 20 13.01 8.32 -13.55
C LEU A 20 13.07 6.89 -14.12
N GLN A 21 12.44 5.92 -13.45
CA GLN A 21 12.34 4.55 -14.01
C GLN A 21 11.46 4.53 -15.26
N PHE A 22 10.28 5.16 -15.21
CA PHE A 22 9.39 5.24 -16.36
C PHE A 22 9.98 6.07 -17.50
N LEU A 23 10.60 7.21 -17.20
CA LEU A 23 11.27 8.05 -18.20
C LEU A 23 12.34 7.25 -18.96
N ARG A 24 13.15 6.44 -18.26
CA ARG A 24 14.15 5.57 -18.88
C ARG A 24 13.52 4.53 -19.80
N ILE A 25 12.43 3.88 -19.38
CA ILE A 25 11.72 2.90 -20.22
C ILE A 25 11.17 3.58 -21.48
N TRP A 26 10.52 4.73 -21.35
CA TRP A 26 9.98 5.48 -22.51
C TRP A 26 11.07 5.96 -23.46
N LEU A 27 12.21 6.42 -22.93
CA LEU A 27 13.35 6.83 -23.74
C LEU A 27 13.95 5.64 -24.51
N LEU A 28 14.07 4.47 -23.87
CA LEU A 28 14.53 3.25 -24.53
C LEU A 28 13.57 2.78 -25.62
N VAL A 29 12.26 2.75 -25.35
CA VAL A 29 11.24 2.36 -26.33
C VAL A 29 11.21 3.33 -27.51
N GLY A 30 11.27 4.64 -27.25
CA GLY A 30 11.36 5.65 -28.30
C GLY A 30 12.59 5.46 -29.17
N THR A 31 13.77 5.28 -28.55
CA THR A 31 15.03 5.02 -29.26
C THR A 31 14.96 3.73 -30.08
N ALA A 32 14.46 2.64 -29.50
CA ALA A 32 14.29 1.36 -30.18
C ALA A 32 13.35 1.47 -31.38
N THR A 33 12.27 2.24 -31.27
CA THR A 33 11.33 2.49 -32.37
C THR A 33 12.03 3.22 -33.53
N VAL A 34 12.79 4.29 -33.24
CA VAL A 34 13.54 5.03 -34.27
C VAL A 34 14.59 4.13 -34.94
N LEU A 35 15.31 3.34 -34.16
CA LEU A 35 16.31 2.40 -34.69
C LEU A 35 15.67 1.30 -35.57
N LEU A 36 14.52 0.77 -35.16
CA LEU A 36 13.80 -0.25 -35.91
C LEU A 36 13.28 0.32 -37.23
N SER A 37 12.65 1.49 -37.20
CA SER A 37 12.17 2.19 -38.42
C SER A 37 13.32 2.55 -39.36
N GLY A 38 14.44 3.03 -38.82
CA GLY A 38 15.66 3.32 -39.58
C GLY A 38 16.29 2.08 -40.19
N GLY A 39 16.34 0.97 -39.44
CA GLY A 39 16.85 -0.32 -39.88
C GLY A 39 16.00 -0.92 -41.01
N VAL A 40 14.67 -0.90 -40.87
CA VAL A 40 13.75 -1.33 -41.93
C VAL A 40 13.94 -0.46 -43.18
N TYR A 41 14.01 0.86 -43.02
CA TYR A 41 14.28 1.77 -44.14
C TYR A 41 15.61 1.43 -44.84
N PHE A 42 16.67 1.17 -44.07
CA PHE A 42 17.98 0.80 -44.61
C PHE A 42 17.94 -0.52 -45.40
N VAL A 43 17.30 -1.56 -44.86
CA VAL A 43 17.15 -2.86 -45.54
C VAL A 43 16.36 -2.71 -46.83
N VAL A 44 15.21 -2.01 -46.79
CA VAL A 44 14.37 -1.76 -47.97
C VAL A 44 15.17 -1.02 -49.05
N ARG A 45 15.92 0.03 -48.68
CA ARG A 45 16.77 0.78 -49.60
C ARG A 45 17.92 -0.05 -50.17
N ARG A 46 18.50 -0.95 -49.36
CA ARG A 46 19.61 -1.82 -49.78
C ARG A 46 19.15 -2.92 -50.72
N MET A 47 17.92 -3.44 -50.53
CA MET A 47 17.29 -4.44 -51.39
C MET A 47 16.77 -3.85 -52.70
N SER A 48 16.28 -2.60 -52.71
CA SER A 48 15.78 -1.96 -53.94
C SER A 48 16.86 -1.62 -54.97
N GLY A 49 18.14 -1.88 -54.65
CA GLY A 49 19.28 -1.91 -55.57
C GLY A 49 19.74 -0.53 -56.02
N VAL A 50 18.88 0.21 -56.71
CA VAL A 50 19.04 1.62 -57.16
C VAL A 50 17.68 2.26 -57.47
N GLN A 51 16.57 1.51 -57.51
CA GLN A 51 15.26 2.07 -57.85
C GLN A 51 14.69 2.90 -56.69
N PRO A 52 14.06 4.06 -56.99
CA PRO A 52 13.44 4.88 -55.97
C PRO A 52 12.34 4.09 -55.28
N ILE A 53 12.39 4.05 -53.94
CA ILE A 53 11.37 3.41 -53.12
C ILE A 53 10.03 4.07 -53.44
N HIS A 54 9.00 3.26 -53.72
CA HIS A 54 7.67 3.78 -54.03
C HIS A 54 7.18 4.69 -52.89
N PRO A 55 6.67 5.91 -53.17
CA PRO A 55 6.34 6.90 -52.14
C PRO A 55 5.27 6.40 -51.14
N LEU A 56 4.45 5.44 -51.54
CA LEU A 56 3.50 4.77 -50.63
C LEU A 56 4.22 4.03 -49.48
N VAL A 57 5.33 3.35 -49.77
CA VAL A 57 6.09 2.60 -48.75
C VAL A 57 6.69 3.56 -47.72
N LEU A 58 7.23 4.70 -48.18
CA LEU A 58 7.76 5.72 -47.29
C LEU A 58 6.65 6.34 -46.42
N LYS A 59 5.49 6.64 -47.00
CA LYS A 59 4.32 7.14 -46.24
C LYS A 59 3.82 6.14 -45.21
N VAL A 60 3.80 4.85 -45.54
CA VAL A 60 3.39 3.78 -44.60
C VAL A 60 4.40 3.64 -43.46
N LEU A 61 5.71 3.59 -43.75
CA LEU A 61 6.75 3.50 -42.72
C LEU A 61 6.73 4.72 -41.78
N LEU A 62 6.59 5.92 -42.35
CA LEU A 62 6.49 7.15 -41.57
C LEU A 62 5.20 7.16 -40.72
N GLY A 63 4.07 6.78 -41.31
CA GLY A 63 2.79 6.68 -40.62
C GLY A 63 2.81 5.69 -39.46
N MET A 64 3.38 4.49 -39.66
CA MET A 64 3.57 3.50 -38.60
C MET A 64 4.49 4.03 -37.48
N SER A 65 5.60 4.68 -37.85
CA SER A 65 6.53 5.25 -36.86
C SER A 65 5.86 6.32 -36.00
N VAL A 66 5.11 7.24 -36.62
CA VAL A 66 4.35 8.28 -35.91
C VAL A 66 3.26 7.66 -35.03
N PHE A 67 2.54 6.65 -35.54
CA PHE A 67 1.53 5.94 -34.77
C PHE A 67 2.12 5.27 -33.52
N ILE A 68 3.25 4.55 -33.66
CA ILE A 68 3.92 3.90 -32.54
C ILE A 68 4.39 4.93 -31.51
N LEU A 69 4.96 6.05 -31.95
CA LEU A 69 5.37 7.14 -31.06
C LEU A 69 4.19 7.75 -30.30
N LEU A 70 3.08 8.01 -30.98
CA LEU A 70 1.86 8.55 -30.36
C LEU A 70 1.28 7.55 -29.34
N PHE A 71 1.20 6.28 -29.72
CA PHE A 71 0.73 5.21 -28.85
C PHE A 71 1.62 5.06 -27.61
N CYS A 72 2.93 5.15 -27.79
CA CYS A 72 3.90 5.16 -26.70
C CYS A 72 3.66 6.34 -25.75
N ALA A 73 3.54 7.56 -26.28
CA ALA A 73 3.26 8.74 -25.46
C ALA A 73 1.95 8.59 -24.66
N LEU A 74 0.90 8.07 -25.28
CA LEU A 74 -0.38 7.83 -24.63
C LEU A 74 -0.26 6.78 -23.52
N MET A 75 0.36 5.64 -23.80
CA MET A 75 0.58 4.60 -22.79
C MET A 75 1.51 5.07 -21.66
N GLY A 76 2.44 5.98 -21.95
CA GLY A 76 3.33 6.53 -20.94
C GLY A 76 2.66 7.47 -19.97
N THR A 77 1.81 8.35 -20.49
CA THR A 77 0.98 9.19 -19.63
C THR A 77 0.05 8.36 -18.75
N PHE A 78 -0.59 7.33 -19.30
CA PHE A 78 -1.42 6.40 -18.51
C PHE A 78 -0.62 5.67 -17.42
N SER A 79 0.58 5.20 -17.77
CA SER A 79 1.46 4.51 -16.82
C SER A 79 1.90 5.40 -15.66
N ILE A 80 2.22 6.66 -15.92
CA ILE A 80 2.58 7.63 -14.86
C ILE A 80 1.41 7.86 -13.90
N ILE A 81 0.20 8.03 -14.44
CA ILE A 81 -1.00 8.20 -13.61
C ILE A 81 -1.22 6.97 -12.74
N LEU A 82 -1.11 5.78 -13.33
CA LEU A 82 -1.25 4.51 -12.62
C LEU A 82 -0.22 4.39 -11.50
N ALA A 83 1.06 4.65 -11.80
CA ALA A 83 2.15 4.60 -10.83
C ALA A 83 1.91 5.55 -9.66
N HIS A 84 1.47 6.79 -9.91
CA HIS A 84 1.18 7.75 -8.86
C HIS A 84 0.04 7.29 -7.94
N ARG A 85 -0.99 6.64 -8.49
CA ARG A 85 -2.10 6.11 -7.70
C ARG A 85 -1.68 4.91 -6.85
N VAL A 86 -0.81 4.05 -7.38
CA VAL A 86 -0.27 2.91 -6.64
C VAL A 86 0.68 3.38 -5.52
N ALA A 87 1.66 4.22 -5.85
CA ALA A 87 2.64 4.73 -4.88
C ALA A 87 1.97 5.55 -3.78
N GLY A 88 1.04 6.45 -4.14
CA GLY A 88 0.29 7.24 -3.17
C GLY A 88 -0.56 6.38 -2.23
N ALA A 89 -1.17 5.31 -2.74
CA ALA A 89 -1.92 4.35 -1.91
C ALA A 89 -0.99 3.52 -1.01
N ALA A 90 0.14 3.05 -1.55
CA ALA A 90 1.13 2.27 -0.82
C ALA A 90 1.71 3.08 0.35
N TYR A 91 2.11 4.33 0.12
CA TYR A 91 2.59 5.23 1.16
C TYR A 91 1.60 5.43 2.31
N ARG A 92 0.29 5.52 1.99
CA ARG A 92 -0.75 5.64 3.03
C ARG A 92 -0.97 4.35 3.81
N ILE A 93 -0.80 3.19 3.16
CA ILE A 93 -0.82 1.89 3.83
C ILE A 93 0.39 1.76 4.76
N GLU A 94 1.59 2.07 4.29
CA GLU A 94 2.84 2.05 5.06
C GLU A 94 2.73 2.91 6.31
N LYS A 95 2.34 4.18 6.17
CA LYS A 95 2.13 5.07 7.31
C LYS A 95 1.06 4.57 8.30
N SER A 96 0.10 3.79 7.83
CA SER A 96 -0.92 3.21 8.71
C SER A 96 -0.38 1.97 9.43
N LEU A 97 0.46 1.17 8.76
CA LEU A 97 1.19 0.07 9.39
C LEU A 97 2.14 0.58 10.47
N ASP A 98 2.88 1.66 10.21
CA ASP A 98 3.79 2.26 11.21
C ASP A 98 3.03 2.65 12.49
N ARG A 99 1.88 3.32 12.34
CA ARG A 99 1.01 3.66 13.49
C ARG A 99 0.51 2.42 14.23
N MET A 100 0.14 1.36 13.50
CA MET A 100 -0.27 0.09 14.11
C MET A 100 0.89 -0.57 14.87
N ILE A 101 2.13 -0.48 14.38
CA ILE A 101 3.33 -1.00 15.04
C ILE A 101 3.63 -0.21 16.32
N GLU A 102 3.42 1.11 16.30
CA GLU A 102 3.56 2.00 17.46
C GLU A 102 2.47 1.78 18.52
N GLY A 103 1.48 0.92 18.25
CA GLY A 103 0.39 0.60 19.17
C GLY A 103 -0.72 1.65 19.17
N GLU A 104 -0.68 2.63 18.26
CA GLU A 104 -1.78 3.54 18.02
C GLU A 104 -2.89 2.77 17.29
N VAL A 105 -3.92 2.35 18.03
CA VAL A 105 -5.13 1.74 17.45
C VAL A 105 -5.95 2.86 16.79
N GLY A 106 -5.44 3.36 15.67
CA GLY A 106 -5.96 4.53 14.97
C GLY A 106 -7.08 4.21 13.97
N GLU A 107 -7.67 5.28 13.42
CA GLU A 107 -8.75 5.24 12.42
C GLU A 107 -8.49 4.28 11.24
N PRO A 108 -9.57 3.74 10.63
CA PRO A 108 -9.47 2.84 9.49
C PRO A 108 -8.70 3.47 8.31
N VAL A 109 -7.91 2.63 7.63
CA VAL A 109 -7.18 2.98 6.42
C VAL A 109 -8.16 3.21 5.26
N VAL A 110 -8.40 4.47 4.91
CA VAL A 110 -9.30 4.85 3.80
C VAL A 110 -8.49 5.42 2.64
N LEU A 111 -8.41 4.71 1.52
CA LEU A 111 -7.74 5.17 0.28
C LEU A 111 -8.65 6.07 -0.58
N ARG A 112 -8.05 6.79 -1.55
CA ARG A 112 -8.82 7.67 -2.45
C ARG A 112 -9.59 6.84 -3.48
N LYS A 113 -10.66 7.42 -4.03
CA LYS A 113 -11.52 6.74 -5.01
C LYS A 113 -10.71 6.31 -6.25
N GLY A 114 -10.70 5.00 -6.48
CA GLY A 114 -10.02 4.33 -7.60
C GLY A 114 -8.51 4.13 -7.43
N ASP A 115 -7.94 4.38 -6.24
CA ASP A 115 -6.64 3.83 -5.91
C ASP A 115 -6.66 2.29 -6.05
N TYR A 116 -5.55 1.70 -6.49
CA TYR A 116 -5.52 0.28 -6.86
C TYR A 116 -5.42 -0.68 -5.66
N LEU A 117 -4.99 -0.17 -4.50
CA LEU A 117 -4.71 -0.98 -3.30
C LEU A 117 -5.88 -0.99 -2.30
N THR A 118 -7.09 -0.62 -2.73
CA THR A 118 -8.30 -0.59 -1.88
C THR A 118 -8.56 -1.92 -1.18
N ARG A 119 -8.45 -3.04 -1.90
CA ARG A 119 -8.61 -4.38 -1.31
C ARG A 119 -7.58 -4.70 -0.22
N ILE A 120 -6.36 -4.16 -0.33
CA ILE A 120 -5.34 -4.35 0.70
C ILE A 120 -5.69 -3.51 1.93
N ALA A 121 -6.11 -2.26 1.73
CA ALA A 121 -6.58 -1.40 2.80
C ALA A 121 -7.78 -2.00 3.55
N GLU A 122 -8.75 -2.58 2.84
CA GLU A 122 -9.89 -3.30 3.43
C GLU A 122 -9.43 -4.47 4.30
N ARG A 123 -8.51 -5.31 3.79
CA ARG A 123 -7.95 -6.43 4.56
C ARG A 123 -7.17 -5.97 5.78
N LEU A 124 -6.45 -4.85 5.67
CA LEU A 124 -5.69 -4.27 6.77
C LEU A 124 -6.65 -3.76 7.86
N ASN A 125 -7.75 -3.11 7.48
CA ASN A 125 -8.78 -2.68 8.43
C ASN A 125 -9.42 -3.87 9.15
N LEU A 126 -9.71 -4.96 8.43
CA LEU A 126 -10.23 -6.19 9.04
C LEU A 126 -9.23 -6.83 10.01
N LEU A 127 -7.93 -6.79 9.68
CA LEU A 127 -6.88 -7.28 10.57
C LEU A 127 -6.80 -6.43 11.84
N GLN A 128 -6.84 -5.11 11.69
CA GLN A 128 -6.80 -4.17 12.80
C GLN A 128 -7.98 -4.36 13.74
N GLU A 129 -9.20 -4.55 13.20
CA GLU A 129 -10.38 -4.80 14.02
C GLU A 129 -10.26 -6.12 14.80
N LYS A 130 -9.78 -7.18 14.16
CA LYS A 130 -9.53 -8.46 14.84
C LYS A 130 -8.46 -8.36 15.93
N ALA A 131 -7.41 -7.59 15.69
CA ALA A 131 -6.37 -7.34 16.68
C ALA A 131 -6.93 -6.57 17.90
N ARG A 132 -7.79 -5.56 17.66
CA ARG A 132 -8.47 -4.80 18.71
C ARG A 132 -9.34 -5.69 19.58
N VAL A 133 -10.26 -6.45 18.97
CA VAL A 133 -11.18 -7.35 19.70
C VAL A 133 -10.40 -8.37 20.54
N ARG A 134 -9.31 -8.92 20.00
CA ARG A 134 -8.45 -9.87 20.72
C ARG A 134 -7.75 -9.21 21.91
N GLY A 135 -7.31 -7.96 21.75
CA GLY A 135 -6.74 -7.17 22.84
C GLY A 135 -7.73 -6.90 23.96
N GLU A 136 -8.96 -6.51 23.63
CA GLU A 136 -10.05 -6.27 24.60
C GLU A 136 -10.42 -7.55 25.35
N THR A 137 -10.57 -8.66 24.63
CA THR A 137 -10.86 -9.99 25.23
C THR A 137 -9.77 -10.42 26.20
N MET A 138 -8.49 -10.18 25.86
CA MET A 138 -7.37 -10.51 26.75
C MET A 138 -7.39 -9.67 28.04
N HIS A 139 -7.71 -8.38 27.94
CA HIS A 139 -7.85 -7.51 29.11
C HIS A 139 -9.02 -7.95 30.00
N GLU A 140 -10.14 -8.36 29.41
CA GLU A 140 -11.30 -8.86 30.15
C GLU A 140 -11.01 -10.18 30.87
N ILE A 141 -10.33 -11.12 30.21
CA ILE A 141 -9.87 -12.37 30.84
C ILE A 141 -8.93 -12.06 32.01
N ALA A 142 -7.96 -11.16 31.81
CA ALA A 142 -7.03 -10.77 32.88
C ALA A 142 -7.75 -10.16 34.09
N ARG A 143 -8.77 -9.32 33.84
CA ARG A 143 -9.62 -8.74 34.89
C ARG A 143 -10.39 -9.81 35.65
N LEU A 144 -11.07 -10.72 34.96
CA LEU A 144 -11.83 -11.80 35.59
C LEU A 144 -10.95 -12.72 36.44
N LEU A 145 -9.74 -13.04 35.94
CA LEU A 145 -8.75 -13.81 36.72
C LEU A 145 -8.31 -13.07 37.98
N SER A 146 -8.13 -11.74 37.91
CA SER A 146 -7.78 -10.93 39.08
C SER A 146 -8.90 -10.90 40.13
N GLU A 147 -10.15 -10.78 39.70
CA GLU A 147 -11.32 -10.83 40.59
C GLU A 147 -11.50 -12.21 41.22
N LEU A 148 -11.32 -13.28 40.44
CA LEU A 148 -11.41 -14.66 40.93
C LEU A 148 -10.32 -14.95 41.96
N LYS A 149 -9.08 -14.53 41.70
CA LYS A 149 -7.97 -14.66 42.65
C LYS A 149 -8.26 -13.92 43.95
N GLY A 150 -8.84 -12.72 43.87
CA GLY A 150 -9.29 -11.97 45.05
C GLY A 150 -10.32 -12.74 45.88
N ARG A 151 -11.34 -13.31 45.22
CA ARG A 151 -12.39 -14.11 45.88
C ARG A 151 -11.87 -15.40 46.50
N VAL A 152 -10.96 -16.11 45.82
CA VAL A 152 -10.34 -17.34 46.33
C VAL A 152 -9.49 -17.04 47.56
N SER A 153 -8.70 -15.94 47.55
CA SER A 153 -7.89 -15.53 48.70
C SER A 153 -8.73 -15.22 49.95
N THR A 154 -9.94 -14.67 49.78
CA THR A 154 -10.88 -14.42 50.88
C THR A 154 -11.60 -15.68 51.36
N ALA A 155 -11.84 -16.64 50.45
CA ALA A 155 -12.53 -17.88 50.78
C ALA A 155 -11.63 -18.86 51.55
N ASP A 156 -10.33 -18.88 51.25
CA ASP A 156 -9.36 -19.81 51.87
C ASP A 156 -9.11 -19.49 53.35
N HIS A 157 -8.95 -18.21 53.72
CA HIS A 157 -8.82 -17.79 55.12
C HIS A 157 -10.09 -18.12 55.92
N GLY A 158 -11.28 -17.79 55.38
CA GLY A 158 -12.53 -18.06 56.08
C GLY A 158 -12.94 -19.54 56.13
N ALA A 159 -12.54 -20.36 55.16
CA ALA A 159 -12.83 -21.80 55.16
C ALA A 159 -11.90 -22.56 56.10
N ILE A 160 -10.60 -22.21 56.12
CA ILE A 160 -9.61 -22.79 57.03
C ILE A 160 -9.94 -22.41 58.48
N ASP A 161 -10.30 -21.15 58.76
CA ASP A 161 -10.70 -20.72 60.11
C ASP A 161 -11.94 -21.48 60.60
N ARG A 162 -12.95 -21.64 59.74
CA ARG A 162 -14.17 -22.41 60.08
C ARG A 162 -13.90 -23.91 60.25
N LEU A 163 -12.94 -24.49 59.52
CA LEU A 163 -12.53 -25.88 59.70
C LEU A 163 -11.75 -26.06 61.01
N ILE A 164 -10.83 -25.15 61.34
CA ILE A 164 -10.07 -25.16 62.60
C ILE A 164 -11.00 -25.00 63.81
N GLU A 165 -11.98 -24.11 63.75
CA GLU A 165 -12.98 -23.91 64.81
C GLU A 165 -13.89 -25.14 64.99
N ARG A 166 -14.24 -25.81 63.89
CA ARG A 166 -15.02 -27.05 63.91
C ARG A 166 -14.22 -28.25 64.40
N THR A 167 -12.91 -28.31 64.17
CA THR A 167 -12.05 -29.36 64.74
C THR A 167 -11.77 -29.12 66.22
N ARG A 168 -11.65 -27.85 66.68
CA ARG A 168 -11.52 -27.49 68.11
C ARG A 168 -12.76 -27.83 68.94
N THR A 169 -13.95 -27.74 68.35
CA THR A 169 -15.22 -28.04 69.04
C THR A 169 -15.56 -29.53 69.08
N VAL A 170 -14.84 -30.38 68.32
CA VAL A 170 -15.12 -31.82 68.19
C VAL A 170 -14.09 -32.70 68.95
N SER A 171 -13.07 -32.12 69.59
CA SER A 171 -12.15 -32.89 70.45
C SER A 171 -12.30 -32.53 71.95
N PRO A 172 -13.24 -33.16 72.68
CA PRO A 172 -13.23 -33.19 74.13
C PRO A 172 -12.47 -34.43 74.61
N VAL A 173 -11.24 -34.24 75.07
CA VAL A 173 -10.59 -35.13 76.05
C VAL A 173 -9.85 -34.25 77.04
#